data_AF-A0A1Z8QPU0-F1
#
_entry.id   AF-A0A1Z8QPU0-F1
#
_cell.length_a   1.000
_cell.length_b   1.000
_cell.length_c   1.000
_cell.angle_alpha   90.00
_cell.angle_beta   90.00
_cell.angle_gamma   90.00
#
_symmetry.space_group_name_H-M   'P 1'
#
loop_
_entity.id
_entity.type
_entity.pdbx_description
1 polymer ?
#
loop_
_entity_poly.entity_id
_entity_poly.type
_entity_poly.pdbx_seq_one_letter_code
_entity_poly.pdbx_strand_id
1 'polypeptide(L)'
;MAEFYTNLPPGEPSEMDETIDKLMTSNYETDYQFAAGDYDTTIAFFVKRGFSRTAAESTAYAILSQAKIDEIHPQEILDKLSTADPALLNELITIILNANRYKSSRLGVRQTLTTSETIKRNICD
;
A
#
# COMPACT_ATOMS: atom_id res chain seq x y z
N MET A 1 -15.62 27.55 -20.88
CA MET A 1 -14.63 26.97 -21.80
C MET A 1 -15.31 26.85 -23.14
N ALA A 2 -14.72 27.40 -24.22
CA ALA A 2 -15.30 27.31 -25.56
C ALA A 2 -14.99 25.92 -26.12
N GLU A 3 -16.02 25.16 -26.51
CA GLU A 3 -15.80 23.84 -27.11
C GLU A 3 -15.33 23.98 -28.56
N PHE A 4 -14.10 23.53 -28.80
CA PHE A 4 -13.46 23.56 -30.11
C PHE A 4 -13.76 22.25 -30.83
N TYR A 5 -14.66 22.27 -31.81
CA TYR A 5 -14.94 21.11 -32.65
C TYR A 5 -13.97 21.08 -33.83
N THR A 6 -13.01 20.15 -33.76
CA THR A 6 -12.00 19.92 -34.81
C THR A 6 -12.03 18.46 -35.24
N ASN A 7 -11.96 18.22 -36.55
CA ASN A 7 -11.88 16.88 -37.14
C ASN A 7 -10.43 16.35 -37.19
N LEU A 8 -9.47 17.09 -36.63
CA LEU A 8 -8.09 16.67 -36.52
C LEU A 8 -7.94 15.80 -35.27
N PRO A 9 -7.20 14.67 -35.33
CA PRO A 9 -6.92 13.88 -34.14
C PRO A 9 -6.33 14.78 -33.05
N PRO A 10 -6.79 14.67 -31.79
CA PRO A 10 -6.17 15.42 -30.70
C PRO A 10 -4.68 15.05 -30.66
N GLY A 11 -3.82 16.07 -30.58
CA GLY A 11 -2.38 15.86 -30.45
C GLY A 11 -2.06 15.10 -29.16
N GLU A 12 -0.96 14.34 -29.16
CA GLU A 12 -0.53 13.68 -27.92
C GLU A 12 -0.20 14.74 -26.87
N PRO A 13 -0.65 14.56 -25.61
CA PRO A 13 -0.35 15.50 -24.56
C PRO A 13 1.16 15.62 -24.41
N SER A 14 1.67 16.85 -24.37
CA SER A 14 3.09 17.06 -24.08
C SER A 14 3.36 16.77 -22.60
N GLU A 15 4.62 16.48 -22.23
CA GLU A 15 5.01 16.34 -20.82
C GLU A 15 4.62 17.57 -19.99
N MET A 16 4.56 18.74 -20.64
CA MET A 16 4.13 19.99 -19.99
C MET A 16 2.62 20.02 -19.72
N ASP A 17 1.80 19.50 -20.62
CA ASP A 17 0.35 19.40 -20.40
C ASP A 17 0.03 18.41 -19.27
N GLU A 18 0.75 17.29 -19.19
CA GLU A 18 0.61 16.33 -18.09
C GLU A 18 1.01 16.93 -16.72
N THR A 19 2.04 17.78 -16.69
CA THR A 19 2.46 18.44 -15.44
C THR A 19 1.46 19.50 -15.00
N ILE A 20 0.89 20.26 -15.93
CA ILE A 20 -0.19 21.23 -15.65
C ILE A 20 -1.43 20.49 -15.11
N ASP A 21 -1.84 19.40 -15.76
CA ASP A 21 -2.97 18.60 -15.30
C ASP A 21 -2.74 18.02 -13.90
N LYS A 22 -1.56 17.48 -13.62
CA LYS A 22 -1.20 17.00 -12.27
C LYS A 22 -1.31 18.11 -11.23
N LEU A 23 -0.76 19.30 -11.50
CA LEU A 23 -0.81 20.45 -10.58
C LEU A 23 -2.22 21.00 -10.36
N MET A 24 -3.11 20.89 -11.36
CA MET A 24 -4.46 21.45 -11.33
C MET A 24 -5.51 20.47 -10.78
N THR A 25 -5.30 19.16 -10.95
CA THR A 25 -6.25 18.11 -10.53
C THR A 25 -5.85 17.37 -9.28
N SER A 26 -4.56 17.33 -8.92
CA SER A 26 -4.20 16.87 -7.59
C SER A 26 -4.61 17.96 -6.61
N ASN A 27 -5.57 17.66 -5.73
CA ASN A 27 -5.47 18.24 -4.39
C ASN A 27 -4.03 17.98 -3.95
N TYR A 28 -3.29 19.00 -3.51
CA TYR A 28 -2.01 18.78 -2.86
C TYR A 28 -2.28 17.88 -1.65
N GLU A 29 -2.31 16.56 -1.87
CA GLU A 29 -2.29 15.57 -0.82
C GLU A 29 -0.93 15.81 -0.19
N THR A 30 -0.96 16.50 0.94
CA THR A 30 0.25 16.83 1.68
C THR A 30 0.90 15.50 2.00
N ASP A 31 2.01 15.19 1.32
CA ASP A 31 2.84 14.05 1.67
C ASP A 31 3.07 14.10 3.18
N TYR A 32 2.80 12.98 3.85
CA TYR A 32 2.93 12.93 5.29
C TYR A 32 4.39 13.17 5.66
N GLN A 33 4.63 14.21 6.46
CA GLN A 33 5.95 14.53 6.96
C GLN A 33 6.21 13.78 8.26
N PHE A 34 7.33 13.07 8.31
CA PHE A 34 7.76 12.29 9.47
C PHE A 34 9.09 12.79 9.98
N ALA A 35 9.37 12.56 11.27
CA ALA A 35 10.72 12.74 11.78
C ALA A 35 11.65 11.73 11.11
N ALA A 36 12.81 12.18 10.63
CA ALA A 36 13.78 11.33 9.95
C ALA A 36 14.22 10.14 10.83
N GLY A 37 14.34 10.34 12.15
CA GLY A 37 14.66 9.27 13.09
C GLY A 37 13.59 8.18 13.19
N ASP A 38 12.31 8.55 13.17
CA ASP A 38 11.20 7.59 13.22
C ASP A 38 11.09 6.81 11.91
N TYR A 39 11.37 7.48 10.78
CA TYR A 39 11.41 6.85 9.47
C TYR A 39 12.55 5.84 9.34
N ASP A 40 13.77 6.20 9.75
CA ASP A 40 14.92 5.30 9.69
C ASP A 40 14.77 4.10 10.65
N THR A 41 14.23 4.32 11.85
CA THR A 41 14.02 3.25 12.84
C THR A 41 12.97 2.24 12.37
N THR A 42 11.86 2.72 11.79
CA THR A 42 10.82 1.84 11.20
C THR A 42 11.37 1.05 10.00
N ILE A 43 12.18 1.66 9.12
CA ILE A 43 12.83 0.92 8.03
C ILE A 43 13.77 -0.16 8.59
N ALA A 44 14.65 0.22 9.53
CA ALA A 44 15.61 -0.70 10.13
C ALA A 44 14.92 -1.89 10.81
N PHE A 45 13.75 -1.68 11.44
CA PHE A 45 12.94 -2.72 12.06
C PHE A 45 12.51 -3.81 11.07
N PHE A 46 12.09 -3.43 9.85
CA PHE A 46 11.68 -4.39 8.82
C PHE A 46 12.89 -5.00 8.11
N VAL A 47 13.93 -4.22 7.82
CA VAL A 47 15.16 -4.77 7.21
C VAL A 47 15.80 -5.84 8.11
N LYS A 48 15.84 -5.61 9.43
CA LYS A 48 16.35 -6.60 10.40
C LYS A 48 15.57 -7.92 10.40
N ARG A 49 14.31 -7.91 9.95
CA ARG A 49 13.44 -9.09 9.83
C ARG A 49 13.50 -9.76 8.46
N GLY A 50 14.38 -9.32 7.57
CA GLY A 50 14.61 -9.94 6.26
C GLY A 50 13.77 -9.36 5.13
N PHE A 51 13.08 -8.24 5.34
CA PHE A 51 12.39 -7.53 4.26
C PHE A 51 13.40 -6.84 3.33
N SER A 52 13.10 -6.80 2.03
CA SER A 52 13.88 -6.00 1.09
C SER A 52 13.72 -4.51 1.43
N ARG A 53 14.74 -3.70 1.12
CA ARG A 53 14.74 -2.27 1.45
C ARG A 53 13.51 -1.55 0.89
N THR A 54 13.15 -1.80 -0.36
CA THR A 54 11.98 -1.19 -1.01
C THR A 54 10.66 -1.61 -0.34
N ALA A 55 10.55 -2.87 0.08
CA ALA A 55 9.37 -3.33 0.81
C ALA A 55 9.31 -2.65 2.20
N ALA A 56 10.43 -2.58 2.90
CA ALA A 56 10.55 -1.93 4.21
C ALA A 56 10.19 -0.44 4.15
N GLU A 57 10.68 0.29 3.15
CA GLU A 57 10.36 1.71 2.92
C GLU A 57 8.87 1.92 2.67
N SER A 58 8.26 1.08 1.81
CA SER A 58 6.83 1.15 1.50
C SER A 58 5.96 0.84 2.72
N THR A 59 6.34 -0.17 3.52
CA THR A 59 5.61 -0.54 4.74
C THR A 59 5.80 0.48 5.85
N ALA A 60 7.00 1.05 5.99
CA ALA A 60 7.27 2.10 6.96
C ALA A 60 6.44 3.34 6.65
N TYR A 61 6.39 3.76 5.37
CA TYR A 61 5.54 4.87 4.94
C TYR A 61 4.06 4.63 5.30
N ALA A 62 3.51 3.47 4.94
CA ALA A 62 2.12 3.13 5.21
C ALA A 62 1.76 3.08 6.71
N ILE A 63 2.68 2.57 7.54
CA ILE A 63 2.47 2.50 9.00
C ILE A 63 2.55 3.89 9.61
N LEU A 64 3.55 4.70 9.21
CA LEU A 64 3.74 6.04 9.74
C LEU A 64 2.62 6.99 9.32
N SER A 65 2.12 6.89 8.09
CA SER A 65 0.96 7.66 7.64
C SER A 65 -0.27 7.33 8.47
N GLN A 66 -0.52 6.04 8.74
CA GLN A 66 -1.65 5.62 9.56
C GLN A 66 -1.47 6.06 11.02
N ALA A 67 -0.27 5.94 11.58
CA ALA A 67 0.05 6.41 12.92
C ALA A 67 -0.20 7.92 13.07
N LYS A 68 0.09 8.69 12.02
CA LYS A 68 -0.17 10.14 11.99
C LYS A 68 -1.66 10.46 11.97
N ILE A 69 -2.46 9.70 11.21
CA ILE A 69 -3.92 9.83 11.17
C ILE A 69 -4.54 9.50 12.54
N ASP A 70 -4.03 8.47 13.19
CA ASP A 70 -4.56 7.96 14.46
C ASP A 70 -3.96 8.66 15.70
N GLU A 71 -3.04 9.62 15.50
CA GLU A 71 -2.28 10.32 16.56
C GLU A 71 -1.53 9.37 17.52
N ILE A 72 -0.97 8.27 17.00
CA ILE A 72 -0.23 7.27 17.76
C ILE A 72 1.28 7.42 17.54
N HIS A 73 2.08 7.22 18.58
CA HIS A 73 3.53 7.26 18.47
C HIS A 73 4.07 6.03 17.69
N PRO A 74 4.91 6.20 16.65
CA PRO A 74 5.43 5.10 15.84
C PRO A 74 6.12 3.98 16.62
N GLN A 75 6.89 4.36 17.65
CA GLN A 75 7.57 3.42 18.54
C GLN A 75 6.61 2.42 19.21
N GLU A 76 5.41 2.86 19.60
CA GLU A 76 4.42 1.97 20.23
C GLU A 76 3.93 0.89 19.26
N ILE A 77 3.83 1.24 17.98
CA ILE A 77 3.47 0.29 16.92
C ILE A 77 4.62 -0.71 16.74
N LEU A 78 5.86 -0.23 16.68
CA LEU A 78 7.03 -1.10 16.55
C LEU A 78 7.18 -2.05 17.74
N ASP A 79 6.94 -1.59 18.95
CA ASP A 79 6.99 -2.42 20.16
C ASP A 79 5.92 -3.52 20.14
N LYS A 80 4.70 -3.21 19.70
CA LYS A 80 3.63 -4.21 19.52
C LYS A 80 3.94 -5.21 18.41
N LEU A 81 4.52 -4.76 17.30
CA LEU A 81 4.97 -5.64 16.22
C LEU A 81 6.20 -6.46 16.63
N SER A 82 6.93 -6.04 17.66
CA SER A 82 8.16 -6.72 18.09
C SER A 82 7.90 -8.08 18.72
N THR A 83 6.75 -8.24 19.39
CA THR A 83 6.33 -9.45 20.09
C THR A 83 5.49 -10.40 19.22
N ALA A 84 5.16 -9.98 18.00
CA ALA A 84 4.37 -10.76 17.06
C ALA A 84 5.14 -11.99 16.56
N ASP A 85 4.40 -13.10 16.38
CA ASP A 85 4.92 -14.29 15.71
C ASP A 85 5.43 -13.94 14.29
N PRO A 86 6.67 -14.33 13.92
CA PRO A 86 7.24 -13.97 12.62
C PRO A 86 6.37 -14.36 11.41
N ALA A 87 5.64 -15.49 11.48
CA ALA A 87 4.79 -15.92 10.37
C ALA A 87 3.57 -15.00 10.22
N LEU A 88 2.90 -14.69 11.33
CA LEU A 88 1.76 -13.75 11.36
C LEU A 88 2.17 -12.34 10.92
N LEU A 89 3.34 -11.88 11.36
CA LEU A 89 3.87 -10.57 10.96
C LEU A 89 4.10 -10.49 9.44
N ASN A 90 4.67 -11.55 8.86
CA ASN A 90 4.92 -11.61 7.42
C ASN A 90 3.62 -11.61 6.60
N GLU A 91 2.61 -12.34 7.07
CA GLU A 91 1.27 -12.34 6.45
C GLU A 91 0.64 -10.94 6.50
N LEU A 92 0.63 -10.32 7.67
CA LEU A 92 0.05 -8.98 7.87
C LEU A 92 0.72 -7.94 6.97
N ILE A 93 2.05 -7.94 6.90
CA ILE A 93 2.80 -7.01 6.06
C ILE A 93 2.52 -7.26 4.57
N THR A 94 2.40 -8.52 4.16
CA THR A 94 2.04 -8.88 2.78
C THR A 94 0.65 -8.34 2.42
N ILE A 95 -0.30 -8.36 3.36
CA ILE A 95 -1.63 -7.77 3.18
C ILE A 95 -1.53 -6.25 3.01
N ILE A 96 -0.77 -5.57 3.89
CA ILE A 96 -0.55 -4.11 3.80
C ILE A 96 0.08 -3.72 2.45
N LEU A 97 1.12 -4.44 2.02
CA LEU A 97 1.77 -4.20 0.74
C LEU A 97 0.81 -4.38 -0.44
N ASN A 98 -0.02 -5.41 -0.41
CA ASN A 98 -1.02 -5.64 -1.44
C ASN A 98 -2.14 -4.58 -1.44
N ALA A 99 -2.50 -4.05 -0.28
CA ALA A 99 -3.49 -2.98 -0.17
C ALA A 99 -2.98 -1.65 -0.74
N ASN A 100 -1.70 -1.35 -0.52
CA ASN A 100 -1.06 -0.11 -0.96
C ASN A 100 -0.51 -0.16 -2.40
N ARG A 101 -0.49 -1.34 -3.04
CA ARG A 101 0.00 -1.48 -4.43
C ARG A 101 -1.11 -1.23 -5.44
N TYR A 102 -0.78 -0.57 -6.55
CA TYR A 102 -1.67 -0.46 -7.71
C TYR A 102 -2.11 -1.85 -8.20
N LYS A 103 -3.41 -2.02 -8.44
CA LYS A 103 -4.07 -3.31 -8.74
C LYS A 103 -3.57 -3.94 -10.05
N SER A 104 -2.39 -4.54 -9.99
CA SER A 104 -1.71 -5.19 -11.11
C SER A 104 -1.37 -6.65 -10.77
N SER A 105 -1.05 -6.96 -9.51
CA SER A 105 -0.72 -8.32 -9.02
C SER A 105 -0.76 -8.38 -7.49
N ARG A 106 -0.94 -9.58 -6.92
CA ARG A 106 -0.90 -9.85 -5.46
C ARG A 106 0.37 -10.60 -5.08
N LEU A 107 1.08 -10.13 -4.05
CA LEU A 107 2.17 -10.83 -3.38
C LEU A 107 1.59 -11.88 -2.41
N GLY A 108 2.17 -13.08 -2.38
CA GLY A 108 1.77 -14.14 -1.45
C GLY A 108 1.74 -15.52 -2.10
N VAL A 109 1.41 -16.52 -1.28
CA VAL A 109 1.29 -17.92 -1.72
C VAL A 109 -0.16 -18.21 -2.10
N ARG A 110 -0.39 -18.81 -3.27
CA ARG A 110 -1.74 -19.26 -3.64
C ARG A 110 -2.15 -20.41 -2.73
N GLN A 111 -3.20 -20.23 -1.93
CA GLN A 111 -3.90 -21.37 -1.34
C GLN A 111 -4.71 -22.05 -2.45
N THR A 112 -4.33 -23.26 -2.82
CA THR A 112 -5.16 -24.13 -3.65
C THR A 112 -6.35 -24.57 -2.81
N LEU A 113 -7.48 -23.89 -2.96
CA LEU A 113 -8.75 -24.34 -2.40
C LEU A 113 -9.05 -25.70 -3.05
N THR A 114 -8.97 -26.78 -2.28
CA THR A 114 -9.44 -28.08 -2.73
C THR A 114 -10.96 -27.98 -2.89
N THR A 115 -11.43 -27.96 -4.13
CA THR A 115 -12.86 -28.03 -4.41
C THR A 115 -13.38 -29.38 -3.92
N SER A 116 -14.28 -29.35 -2.95
CA SER A 116 -15.05 -30.52 -2.53
C SER A 116 -15.95 -30.94 -3.70
N GLU A 117 -15.70 -32.10 -4.30
CA GLU A 117 -16.61 -32.68 -5.32
C GLU A 117 -17.95 -33.12 -4.72
N THR A 118 -18.03 -33.24 -3.39
CA THR A 118 -19.26 -33.60 -2.69
C THR A 118 -20.12 -32.36 -2.46
N ILE A 119 -21.32 -32.37 -3.05
CA ILE A 119 -22.35 -31.37 -2.78
C ILE A 119 -22.91 -31.62 -1.38
N LYS A 120 -22.62 -30.73 -0.43
CA LYS A 120 -23.26 -30.73 0.88
C LYS A 120 -24.67 -30.14 0.74
N ARG A 121 -25.68 -31.00 0.71
CA ARG A 121 -27.08 -30.57 0.83
C ARG A 121 -27.42 -30.49 2.32
N ASN A 122 -28.05 -29.40 2.73
CA ASN A 122 -28.60 -29.27 4.08
C ASN A 122 -29.95 -29.97 4.10
N ILE A 123 -29.95 -31.31 4.20
CA ILE A 123 -31.15 -32.11 4.37
C ILE A 123 -31.27 -32.42 5.86
N CYS A 124 -32.29 -31.85 6.49
CA CYS A 124 -32.75 -32.23 7.83
C CYS A 124 -33.57 -33.52 7.70
N ASP A 125 -33.27 -34.50 8.53
CA ASP A 125 -34.12 -35.67 8.78
C ASP A 125 -35.32 -35.27 9.67
#